data_AF-A0A3D5VHX2-F1
#
_entry.id   AF-A0A3D5VHX2-F1
#
_cell.length_a   1.000
_cell.length_b   1.000
_cell.length_c   1.000
_cell.angle_alpha   90.00
_cell.angle_beta   90.00
_cell.angle_gamma   90.00
#
_symmetry.space_group_name_H-M   'P 1'
#
loop_
_entity.id
_entity.type
_entity.pdbx_description
1 polymer ?
#
loop_
_entity_poly.entity_id
_entity_poly.type
_entity_poly.pdbx_seq_one_letter_code
_entity_poly.pdbx_strand_id
1 'polypeptide(L)'
;IFFLALLAVSLFLIPRVRVNYDLAHYLPEESKTKQAIDVLETEFGYPGMADVMVADVSIPEAIAAKETILAVAGVKNVIWLDDITNVLQPLSFISQELLDQYYNGNNALFQVEFAGSNYSQATIPP
;
A
#
# COMPACT_ATOMS: atom_id res chain seq x y z
N ILE A 1 -30.60 27.04 -25.84
CA ILE A 1 -29.34 27.81 -25.76
C ILE A 1 -28.79 27.80 -24.33
N PHE A 2 -29.54 28.27 -23.33
CA PHE A 2 -29.13 28.22 -21.91
C PHE A 2 -28.68 26.83 -21.42
N PHE A 3 -29.51 25.80 -21.63
CA PHE A 3 -29.16 24.41 -21.26
C PHE A 3 -27.91 23.87 -21.97
N LEU A 4 -27.67 24.27 -23.23
CA LEU A 4 -26.47 23.90 -23.98
C LEU A 4 -25.21 24.56 -23.40
N ALA A 5 -25.32 25.79 -22.90
CA ALA A 5 -24.22 26.48 -22.22
C ALA A 5 -23.87 25.80 -20.89
N LEU A 6 -24.87 25.41 -20.08
CA LEU A 6 -24.65 24.63 -18.84
C LEU A 6 -24.02 23.26 -19.11
N LEU A 7 -24.43 22.59 -20.19
CA LEU A 7 -23.85 21.30 -20.59
C LEU A 7 -22.37 21.44 -20.96
N ALA A 8 -22.02 22.46 -21.74
CA ALA A 8 -20.63 22.74 -22.11
C ALA A 8 -19.74 23.05 -20.88
N VAL A 9 -20.27 23.82 -19.91
CA VAL A 9 -19.58 24.10 -18.64
C VAL A 9 -19.40 22.83 -17.81
N SER A 10 -20.42 21.98 -17.72
CA SER A 10 -20.32 20.70 -17.01
C SER A 10 -19.26 19.79 -17.62
N LEU A 11 -19.25 19.63 -18.94
CA LEU A 11 -18.24 18.84 -19.66
C LEU A 11 -16.81 19.33 -19.40
N PHE A 12 -16.62 20.65 -19.31
CA PHE A 12 -15.32 21.25 -18.99
C PHE A 12 -14.89 21.02 -17.53
N LEU A 13 -15.84 20.90 -16.60
CA LEU A 13 -15.58 20.69 -15.17
C LEU A 13 -15.32 19.22 -14.80
N ILE A 14 -15.83 18.24 -15.57
CA ILE A 14 -15.64 16.80 -15.33
C ILE A 14 -14.17 16.42 -15.07
N PRO A 15 -13.18 16.77 -15.91
CA PRO A 15 -11.78 16.39 -15.67
C PRO A 15 -11.14 17.14 -14.49
N ARG A 16 -11.83 18.15 -13.93
CA ARG A 16 -11.33 18.98 -12.83
C ARG A 16 -11.81 18.49 -11.46
N VAL A 17 -12.75 17.54 -11.42
CA VAL A 17 -13.23 16.95 -10.17
C VAL A 17 -12.18 15.96 -9.66
N ARG A 18 -11.68 16.19 -8.44
CA ARG A 18 -10.79 15.25 -7.75
C ARG A 18 -11.62 14.29 -6.91
N VAL A 19 -11.34 13.01 -6.99
CA VAL A 19 -11.92 12.02 -6.08
C VAL A 19 -11.16 12.11 -4.76
N ASN A 20 -11.87 12.39 -3.67
CA ASN A 20 -11.28 12.39 -2.34
C ASN A 20 -11.43 10.99 -1.72
N TYR A 21 -10.32 10.28 -1.60
CA TYR A 21 -10.26 8.93 -1.03
C TYR A 21 -9.95 8.90 0.47
N ASP A 22 -9.76 10.07 1.09
CA ASP A 22 -9.51 10.18 2.52
C ASP A 22 -10.82 10.01 3.29
N LEU A 23 -11.04 8.80 3.81
CA LEU A 23 -12.20 8.49 4.66
C LEU A 23 -12.11 9.17 6.03
N ALA A 24 -10.92 9.52 6.51
CA ALA A 24 -10.73 10.23 7.78
C ALA A 24 -11.19 11.70 7.71
N HIS A 25 -11.25 12.27 6.51
CA HIS A 25 -11.90 13.57 6.29
C HIS A 25 -13.41 13.58 6.57
N TYR A 26 -14.06 12.42 6.55
CA TYR A 26 -15.48 12.30 6.87
C TYR A 26 -15.74 12.12 8.37
N LEU A 27 -14.69 11.90 9.18
CA LEU A 27 -14.82 11.86 10.64
C LEU A 27 -14.98 13.29 11.18
N PRO A 28 -15.97 13.53 12.08
CA PRO A 28 -16.08 14.80 12.79
C PRO A 28 -14.79 15.15 13.51
N GLU A 29 -14.36 16.42 13.46
CA GLU A 29 -13.14 16.91 14.12
C GLU A 29 -13.17 16.66 15.64
N GLU A 30 -14.36 16.70 16.24
CA GLU A 30 -14.58 16.45 17.67
C GLU A 30 -14.58 14.96 18.05
N SER A 31 -14.41 14.06 17.08
CA SER A 31 -14.42 12.63 17.36
C SER A 31 -13.12 12.18 18.01
N LYS A 32 -13.22 11.38 19.07
CA LYS A 32 -12.06 10.77 19.74
C LYS A 32 -11.22 9.92 18.78
N THR A 33 -11.84 9.33 17.77
CA THR A 33 -11.16 8.53 16.73
C THR A 33 -10.21 9.38 15.89
N LYS A 34 -10.63 10.58 15.47
CA LYS A 34 -9.78 11.48 14.68
C LYS A 34 -8.58 11.98 15.49
N GLN A 35 -8.83 12.40 16.73
CA GLN A 35 -7.76 12.82 17.65
C GLN A 35 -6.74 11.70 17.92
N ALA A 36 -7.19 10.46 18.05
CA ALA A 36 -6.30 9.32 18.25
C ALA A 36 -5.43 9.04 17.00
N ILE A 37 -6.01 9.14 15.81
CA ILE A 37 -5.29 8.96 14.54
C ILE A 37 -4.23 10.07 14.36
N ASP A 38 -4.59 11.33 14.61
CA ASP A 38 -3.67 12.48 14.46
C ASP A 38 -2.46 12.37 15.41
N VAL A 39 -2.69 11.96 16.67
CA VAL A 39 -1.61 11.75 17.64
C VAL A 39 -0.72 10.58 17.22
N LEU A 40 -1.30 9.48 16.76
CA LEU A 40 -0.52 8.33 16.26
C LEU A 40 0.34 8.70 15.05
N GLU A 41 -0.23 9.44 14.09
CA GLU A 41 0.50 9.92 12.91
C GLU A 41 1.63 10.88 13.28
N THR A 42 1.39 11.78 14.25
CA THR A 42 2.37 12.78 14.68
C THR A 42 3.53 12.16 15.48
N GLU A 43 3.25 11.24 16.39
CA GLU A 43 4.25 10.70 17.32
C GLU A 43 4.99 9.48 16.76
N PHE A 44 4.31 8.62 15.97
CA PHE A 44 4.86 7.36 15.50
C PHE A 44 4.97 7.26 13.97
N GLY A 45 4.34 8.19 13.24
CA GLY A 45 4.09 8.02 11.82
C GLY A 45 3.01 6.97 11.58
N TYR A 46 2.07 7.25 10.68
CA TYR A 46 1.04 6.28 10.29
C TYR A 46 1.22 5.91 8.82
N PRO A 47 2.33 5.21 8.46
CA PRO A 47 2.56 4.82 7.07
C PRO A 47 1.47 3.85 6.62
N GLY A 48 1.06 3.97 5.36
CA GLY A 48 0.16 2.99 4.79
C GLY A 48 0.84 1.63 4.71
N MET A 49 0.10 0.57 5.00
CA MET A 49 0.57 -0.81 4.89
C MET A 49 -0.36 -1.63 4.01
N ALA A 50 0.21 -2.46 3.14
CA ALA A 50 -0.52 -3.43 2.35
C ALA A 50 0.25 -4.75 2.28
N ASP A 51 -0.49 -5.86 2.28
CA ASP A 51 0.06 -7.19 2.03
C ASP A 51 -0.18 -7.56 0.56
N VAL A 52 0.89 -7.89 -0.15
CA VAL A 52 0.87 -8.23 -1.58
C VAL A 52 1.32 -9.67 -1.76
N MET A 53 0.43 -10.52 -2.25
CA MET A 53 0.75 -11.91 -2.57
C MET A 53 1.10 -12.06 -4.04
N VAL A 54 2.25 -12.66 -4.32
CA VAL A 54 2.66 -13.09 -5.66
C VAL A 54 2.65 -14.61 -5.70
N ALA A 55 1.82 -15.17 -6.57
CA ALA A 55 1.60 -16.61 -6.66
C ALA A 55 2.54 -17.27 -7.68
N ASP A 56 2.85 -18.55 -7.45
CA ASP A 56 3.66 -19.41 -8.32
C ASP A 56 5.02 -18.81 -8.70
N VAL A 57 5.79 -18.40 -7.69
CA VAL A 57 7.13 -17.84 -7.84
C VAL A 57 8.15 -18.65 -7.05
N SER A 58 9.33 -18.81 -7.62
CA SER A 58 10.52 -19.31 -6.92
C SER A 58 11.17 -18.22 -6.06
N ILE A 59 12.09 -18.61 -5.16
CA ILE A 59 12.81 -17.65 -4.31
C ILE A 59 13.52 -16.54 -5.11
N PRO A 60 14.28 -16.83 -6.19
CA PRO A 60 14.90 -15.77 -7.00
C PRO A 60 13.89 -14.85 -7.69
N GLU A 61 12.75 -15.40 -8.14
CA GLU A 61 11.68 -14.63 -8.78
C GLU A 61 10.97 -13.73 -7.76
N ALA A 62 10.78 -14.21 -6.53
CA ALA A 62 10.23 -13.42 -5.44
C ALA A 62 11.16 -12.27 -5.03
N ILE A 63 12.49 -12.46 -5.04
CA ILE A 63 13.45 -11.35 -4.87
C ILE A 63 13.29 -10.32 -6.01
N ALA A 64 13.17 -10.77 -7.27
CA ALA A 64 12.95 -9.85 -8.39
C ALA A 64 11.60 -9.12 -8.29
N ALA A 65 10.56 -9.80 -7.80
CA ALA A 65 9.25 -9.20 -7.55
C ALA A 65 9.32 -8.13 -6.46
N LYS A 66 10.04 -8.38 -5.36
CA LYS A 66 10.31 -7.39 -4.30
C LYS A 66 10.90 -6.11 -4.86
N GLU A 67 11.95 -6.21 -5.68
CA GLU A 67 12.59 -5.05 -6.32
C GLU A 67 11.62 -4.30 -7.24
N THR A 68 10.76 -5.03 -7.96
CA THR A 68 9.73 -4.44 -8.83
C THR A 68 8.70 -3.65 -8.03
N ILE A 69 8.25 -4.19 -6.89
CA ILE A 69 7.30 -3.53 -5.99
C ILE A 69 7.96 -2.30 -5.35
N LEU A 70 9.22 -2.41 -4.91
CA LEU A 70 9.96 -1.31 -4.30
C LEU A 70 10.16 -0.14 -5.27
N ALA A 71 10.26 -0.41 -6.58
CA ALA A 71 10.38 0.61 -7.61
C ALA A 71 9.08 1.39 -7.91
N VAL A 72 7.93 0.95 -7.38
CA VAL A 72 6.64 1.64 -7.58
C VAL A 72 6.65 2.98 -6.84
N ALA A 73 6.27 4.05 -7.55
CA ALA A 73 6.17 5.38 -6.97
C ALA A 73 5.19 5.40 -5.79
N GLY A 74 5.64 5.87 -4.63
CA GLY A 74 4.85 5.90 -3.39
C GLY A 74 5.12 4.72 -2.44
N VAL A 75 5.83 3.69 -2.88
CA VAL A 75 6.36 2.64 -2.00
C VAL A 75 7.62 3.17 -1.30
N LYS A 76 7.68 2.99 0.02
CA LYS A 76 8.83 3.38 0.86
C LYS A 76 9.70 2.18 1.17
N ASN A 77 9.08 1.04 1.50
CA ASN A 77 9.79 -0.17 1.87
C ASN A 77 8.97 -1.41 1.52
N VAL A 78 9.64 -2.55 1.31
CA VAL A 78 9.02 -3.86 1.11
C VAL A 78 9.76 -4.86 1.98
N ILE A 79 9.04 -5.47 2.93
CA ILE A 79 9.57 -6.47 3.85
C ILE A 79 9.16 -7.86 3.35
N TRP A 80 10.12 -8.76 3.27
CA TRP A 80 9.91 -10.16 2.94
C TRP A 80 10.91 -11.08 3.67
N LEU A 81 10.81 -12.38 3.38
CA LEU A 81 11.58 -13.44 4.03
C LEU A 81 13.10 -13.20 3.99
N ASP A 82 13.61 -12.58 2.92
CA ASP A 82 15.03 -12.25 2.75
C ASP A 82 15.55 -11.16 3.71
N ASP A 83 14.66 -10.32 4.26
CA ASP A 83 15.02 -9.33 5.29
C ASP A 83 15.16 -9.96 6.69
N ILE A 84 14.53 -11.12 6.90
CA ILE A 84 14.42 -11.78 8.20
C ILE A 84 15.39 -12.97 8.28
N THR A 85 15.62 -13.66 7.15
CA THR A 85 16.40 -14.90 7.09
C THR A 85 17.27 -14.95 5.84
N ASN A 86 18.32 -15.78 5.89
CA ASN A 86 19.13 -16.05 4.71
C ASN A 86 18.45 -17.05 3.77
N VAL A 87 17.79 -16.52 2.73
CA VAL A 87 17.11 -17.31 1.68
C VAL A 87 18.06 -18.05 0.72
N LEU A 88 19.38 -17.86 0.83
CA LEU A 88 20.39 -18.63 0.08
C LEU A 88 20.69 -19.99 0.72
N GLN A 89 20.21 -20.21 1.95
CA GLN A 89 20.31 -21.51 2.62
C GLN A 89 19.13 -22.41 2.20
N PRO A 90 19.27 -23.76 2.32
CA PRO A 90 18.14 -24.65 2.06
C PRO A 90 16.95 -24.30 2.96
N LEU A 91 15.74 -24.28 2.40
CA LEU A 91 14.50 -23.89 3.11
C LEU A 91 14.26 -24.72 4.39
N SER A 92 14.80 -25.94 4.47
CA SER A 92 14.73 -26.79 5.66
C SER A 92 15.40 -26.18 6.92
N PHE A 93 16.24 -25.17 6.75
CA PHE A 93 16.90 -24.44 7.86
C PHE A 93 16.07 -23.25 8.35
N ILE A 94 15.05 -22.84 7.60
CA ILE A 94 14.12 -21.78 7.99
C ILE A 94 13.01 -22.42 8.83
N SER A 95 12.57 -21.74 9.89
CA SER A 95 11.46 -22.24 10.70
C SER A 95 10.19 -22.35 9.85
N GLN A 96 9.41 -23.41 10.05
CA GLN A 96 8.16 -23.59 9.29
C GLN A 96 7.18 -22.44 9.50
N GLU A 97 7.15 -21.84 10.69
CA GLU A 97 6.29 -20.69 10.97
C GLU A 97 6.60 -19.47 10.08
N LEU A 98 7.89 -19.20 9.80
CA LEU A 98 8.27 -18.13 8.88
C LEU A 98 7.96 -18.46 7.41
N LEU A 99 8.14 -19.73 7.02
CA LEU A 99 7.76 -20.19 5.69
C LEU A 99 6.24 -20.07 5.49
N ASP A 100 5.44 -20.52 6.45
CA ASP A 100 3.98 -20.42 6.35
C ASP A 100 3.48 -18.98 6.29
N GLN A 101 4.19 -18.05 6.94
CA GLN A 101 3.83 -16.64 6.96
C GLN A 101 4.26 -15.89 5.68
N TYR A 102 5.44 -16.16 5.14
CA TYR A 102 6.03 -15.35 4.05
C TYR A 102 6.18 -16.09 2.71
N TYR A 103 6.21 -17.43 2.70
CA TYR A 103 6.46 -18.23 1.51
C TYR A 103 5.88 -19.66 1.60
N ASN A 104 4.62 -19.84 1.20
CA ASN A 104 3.91 -21.12 1.25
C ASN A 104 3.40 -21.54 -0.13
N GLY A 105 3.69 -22.78 -0.53
CA GLY A 105 3.15 -23.36 -1.77
C GLY A 105 3.54 -22.57 -3.02
N ASN A 106 4.79 -22.09 -3.07
CA ASN A 106 5.32 -21.20 -4.10
C ASN A 106 4.63 -19.82 -4.16
N ASN A 107 3.95 -19.38 -3.10
CA ASN A 107 3.37 -18.05 -3.02
C ASN A 107 4.18 -17.21 -2.04
N ALA A 108 4.66 -16.05 -2.49
CA ALA A 108 5.38 -15.09 -1.66
C ALA A 108 4.43 -13.98 -1.17
N LEU A 109 4.43 -13.72 0.14
CA LEU A 109 3.66 -12.64 0.74
C LEU A 109 4.60 -11.51 1.16
N PHE A 110 4.48 -10.35 0.51
CA PHE A 110 5.27 -9.16 0.77
C PHE A 110 4.47 -8.18 1.63
N GLN A 111 5.11 -7.60 2.65
CA GLN A 111 4.53 -6.50 3.40
C GLN A 111 5.09 -5.18 2.87
N VAL A 112 4.23 -4.34 2.32
CA VAL A 112 4.60 -3.09 1.65
C VAL A 112 4.27 -1.92 2.56
N GLU A 113 5.28 -1.09 2.85
CA GLU A 113 5.14 0.19 3.53
C GLU A 113 5.15 1.31 2.49
N PHE A 114 4.13 2.17 2.53
CA PHE A 114 4.04 3.33 1.66
C PHE A 114 4.64 4.59 2.29
N ALA A 115 5.10 5.52 1.45
CA ALA A 115 5.68 6.78 1.87
C ALA A 115 4.63 7.75 2.46
N GLY A 116 3.35 7.58 2.10
CA GLY A 116 2.22 8.29 2.68
C GLY A 116 1.38 7.37 3.57
N SER A 117 0.50 7.97 4.37
CA SER A 117 -0.51 7.22 5.11
C SER A 117 -1.52 6.54 4.18
N ASN A 118 -2.27 5.56 4.69
CA ASN A 118 -3.38 4.90 3.98
C ASN A 118 -4.46 5.88 3.46
N TYR A 119 -4.38 7.15 3.85
CA TYR A 119 -5.31 8.22 3.50
C TYR A 119 -4.73 9.22 2.49
N SER A 120 -3.47 9.04 2.06
CA SER A 120 -2.80 9.90 1.08
C SER A 120 -3.16 9.53 -0.35
N GLN A 121 -3.47 10.52 -1.20
CA GLN A 121 -3.74 10.31 -2.63
C GLN A 121 -2.54 9.72 -3.40
N ALA A 122 -1.33 9.77 -2.82
CA ALA A 122 -0.10 9.28 -3.44
C ALA A 122 0.07 7.75 -3.36
N THR A 123 -0.74 7.05 -2.55
CA THR A 123 -0.63 5.59 -2.36
C THR A 123 -1.67 4.79 -3.15
N ILE A 124 -2.49 5.48 -3.95
CA ILE A 124 -3.54 4.86 -4.79
C ILE A 124 -2.97 4.69 -6.21
N PRO A 125 -2.97 3.47 -6.78
CA PRO A 125 -2.58 3.27 -8.17
C PRO A 125 -3.52 4.05 -9.12
N PRO A 126 -3.02 4.52 -10.28
CA PRO A 126 -3.81 5.31 -11.23
C PRO A 126 -5.05 4.57 -11.75
#